data_AF-Q9BG65-F1
#
_entry.id   AF-Q9BG65-F1
#
_cell.length_a   1.000
_cell.length_b   1.000
_cell.length_c   1.000
_cell.angle_alpha   90.00
_cell.angle_beta   90.00
_cell.angle_gamma   90.00
#
_symmetry.space_group_name_H-M   'P 1'
#
loop_
_entity.id
_entity.type
_entity.pdbx_description
1 polymer ?
#
loop_
_entity_poly.entity_id
_entity_poly.type
_entity_poly.pdbx_seq_one_letter_code
_entity_poly.pdbx_strand_id
1 'polypeptide(L)'
;LPLPNLRVVRGTQVYDGKFAIFVMLNYNTNSSHALRQLRFTQLTEILSGGVYIEKNDKLCHMDTIDWRDIVRDPGAEIVVKDNGRSCPPCHEVCKGRCWGPGPEDCQTLTKTICAPQCNGHCFGPDPNQCCHDECAGGCSGPQDTDCFACR
;
A
#
# COMPACT_ATOMS: atom_id res chain seq x y z
N LEU A 1 10.00 -5.58 7.78
CA LEU A 1 10.66 -4.43 7.10
C LEU A 1 10.00 -3.14 7.58
N PRO A 2 10.70 -2.29 8.34
CA PRO A 2 10.13 -1.04 8.85
C PRO A 2 10.34 0.10 7.84
N LEU A 3 9.31 0.44 7.06
CA LEU A 3 9.28 1.65 6.21
C LEU A 3 8.07 2.52 6.57
N PRO A 4 7.95 3.00 7.83
CA PRO A 4 6.75 3.66 8.32
C PRO A 4 6.47 5.00 7.63
N ASN A 5 7.49 5.64 7.03
CA ASN A 5 7.37 6.93 6.34
C ASN A 5 7.30 6.79 4.81
N LEU A 6 7.34 5.57 4.27
CA LEU A 6 7.20 5.37 2.84
C LEU A 6 5.76 5.72 2.45
N ARG A 7 5.59 6.78 1.65
CA ARG A 7 4.28 7.26 1.20
C ARG A 7 3.96 6.94 -0.25
N VAL A 8 4.93 7.12 -1.14
CA VAL A 8 4.74 6.98 -2.58
C VAL A 8 5.89 6.18 -3.19
N VAL A 9 5.56 5.24 -4.06
CA VAL A 9 6.51 4.57 -4.95
C VAL A 9 6.20 5.00 -6.38
N ARG A 10 7.09 5.77 -7.01
CA ARG A 10 6.83 6.32 -8.35
C ARG A 10 6.85 5.25 -9.45
N GLY A 11 7.71 4.24 -9.35
CA GLY A 11 7.83 3.21 -10.39
C GLY A 11 8.27 3.76 -11.76
N THR A 12 9.09 4.83 -11.79
CA THR A 12 9.69 5.34 -13.04
C THR A 12 10.61 4.31 -13.69
N GLN A 13 11.17 3.41 -12.88
CA GLN A 13 11.78 2.16 -13.28
C GLN A 13 11.14 1.04 -12.45
N VAL A 14 10.89 -0.10 -13.09
CA VAL A 14 10.19 -1.24 -12.49
C VAL A 14 11.02 -2.51 -12.60
N TYR A 15 10.96 -3.35 -11.58
CA TYR A 15 11.60 -4.65 -11.55
C TYR A 15 10.88 -5.63 -12.49
N ASP A 16 11.64 -6.48 -13.18
CA ASP A 16 11.12 -7.44 -14.17
C ASP A 16 10.22 -6.80 -15.25
N GLY A 17 10.43 -5.51 -15.51
CA GLY A 17 9.63 -4.72 -16.45
C GLY A 17 8.18 -4.45 -16.00
N LYS A 18 7.78 -4.86 -14.80
CA LYS A 18 6.37 -4.84 -14.36
C LYS A 18 6.14 -4.35 -12.94
N PHE A 19 7.01 -4.65 -11.98
CA PHE A 19 6.70 -4.53 -10.56
C PHE A 19 7.44 -3.36 -9.90
N ALA A 20 6.68 -2.48 -9.25
CA ALA A 20 7.24 -1.40 -8.43
C ALA A 20 7.63 -1.89 -7.03
N ILE A 21 6.91 -2.90 -6.52
CA ILE A 21 7.24 -3.60 -5.27
C ILE A 21 7.42 -5.07 -5.60
N PHE A 22 8.59 -5.61 -5.27
CA PHE A 22 8.93 -7.02 -5.45
C PHE A 22 9.49 -7.60 -4.15
N VAL A 23 8.75 -8.52 -3.53
CA VAL A 23 9.07 -9.12 -2.24
C VAL A 23 8.96 -10.64 -2.36
N MET A 24 10.10 -11.33 -2.43
CA MET A 24 10.14 -12.77 -2.69
C MET A 24 11.24 -13.45 -1.88
N LEU A 25 10.96 -14.67 -1.40
CA LEU A 25 11.94 -15.57 -0.75
C LEU A 25 12.68 -14.95 0.46
N ASN A 26 12.01 -14.11 1.25
CA ASN A 26 12.63 -13.47 2.42
C ASN A 26 12.61 -14.36 3.67
N TYR A 27 13.18 -15.56 3.60
CA TYR A 27 13.33 -16.49 4.72
C TYR A 27 14.56 -17.37 4.54
N ASN A 28 15.06 -17.94 5.63
CA ASN A 28 16.18 -18.88 5.59
C ASN A 28 15.70 -20.28 6.04
N THR A 29 15.92 -21.30 5.22
CA THR A 29 15.47 -22.68 5.49
C THR A 29 16.13 -23.32 6.72
N ASN A 30 17.32 -22.85 7.08
CA ASN A 30 18.13 -23.40 8.18
C ASN A 30 17.99 -22.59 9.47
N SER A 31 17.09 -21.61 9.53
CA SER A 31 16.90 -20.78 10.71
C SER A 31 15.45 -20.31 10.85
N SER A 32 15.10 -19.77 12.02
CA SER A 32 13.78 -19.16 12.23
C SER A 32 13.70 -17.70 11.74
N HIS A 33 14.80 -17.16 11.19
CA HIS A 33 14.85 -15.79 10.68
C HIS A 33 14.14 -15.70 9.33
N ALA A 34 13.09 -14.89 9.31
CA ALA A 34 12.27 -14.65 8.13
C ALA A 34 11.57 -13.29 8.25
N LEU A 35 11.22 -12.71 7.12
CA LEU A 35 10.37 -11.53 7.05
C LEU A 35 8.96 -11.90 7.50
N ARG A 36 8.44 -11.15 8.48
CA ARG A 36 7.11 -11.40 9.07
C ARG A 36 6.07 -10.34 8.76
N GLN A 37 6.51 -9.10 8.58
CA GLN A 37 5.64 -7.94 8.41
C GLN A 37 6.28 -6.93 7.46
N LEU A 38 5.46 -6.31 6.61
CA LEU A 38 5.79 -5.11 5.84
C LEU A 38 5.06 -3.93 6.49
N ARG A 39 5.78 -3.07 7.21
CA ARG A 39 5.16 -1.92 7.90
C ARG A 39 5.11 -0.72 6.97
N PHE A 40 4.21 -0.78 5.99
CA PHE A 40 3.95 0.28 5.00
C PHE A 40 2.71 1.11 5.37
N THR A 41 2.59 1.46 6.66
CA THR A 41 1.39 2.08 7.22
C THR A 41 1.03 3.43 6.59
N GLN A 42 2.01 4.13 6.00
CA GLN A 42 1.79 5.39 5.29
C GLN A 42 1.81 5.26 3.76
N LEU A 43 1.96 4.05 3.20
CA LEU A 43 1.98 3.86 1.76
C LEU A 43 0.59 4.14 1.21
N THR A 44 0.47 5.23 0.47
CA THR A 44 -0.79 5.70 -0.12
C THR A 44 -0.84 5.41 -1.61
N GLU A 45 0.30 5.37 -2.30
CA GLU A 45 0.26 5.22 -3.75
C GLU A 45 1.48 4.56 -4.39
N ILE A 46 1.20 3.77 -5.43
CA ILE A 46 2.17 3.33 -6.43
C ILE A 46 1.73 3.91 -7.78
N LEU A 47 2.52 4.83 -8.35
CA LEU A 47 2.12 5.57 -9.57
C LEU A 47 2.19 4.71 -10.84
N SER A 48 3.20 3.86 -10.94
CA SER A 48 3.44 2.99 -12.09
C SER A 48 4.02 1.66 -11.60
N GLY A 49 3.67 0.58 -12.27
CA GLY A 49 4.09 -0.77 -11.92
C GLY A 49 3.19 -1.46 -10.88
N GLY A 50 3.22 -2.79 -10.93
CA GLY A 50 2.44 -3.67 -10.08
C GLY A 50 3.13 -4.06 -8.77
N VAL A 51 2.56 -5.06 -8.12
CA VAL A 51 3.02 -5.58 -6.84
C VAL A 51 3.20 -7.09 -6.94
N TYR A 52 4.37 -7.59 -6.54
CA TYR A 52 4.67 -9.00 -6.48
C TYR A 52 5.13 -9.37 -5.07
N ILE A 53 4.33 -10.15 -4.36
CA ILE A 53 4.61 -10.63 -3.00
C ILE A 53 4.31 -12.13 -2.93
N GLU A 54 5.35 -12.94 -3.09
CA GLU A 54 5.21 -14.39 -3.19
C GLU A 54 6.33 -15.13 -2.47
N LYS A 55 6.04 -16.32 -1.94
CA LYS A 55 7.04 -17.23 -1.34
C LYS A 55 7.75 -16.61 -0.14
N ASN A 56 7.03 -15.89 0.70
CA ASN A 56 7.56 -15.38 1.98
C ASN A 56 6.91 -16.16 3.13
N ASP A 57 7.53 -17.27 3.54
CA ASP A 57 6.94 -18.32 4.42
C ASP A 57 6.38 -17.81 5.76
N LYS A 58 6.88 -16.68 6.27
CA LYS A 58 6.42 -16.10 7.54
C LYS A 58 5.79 -14.71 7.41
N LEU A 59 5.67 -14.17 6.19
CA LEU A 59 5.09 -12.84 5.96
C LEU A 59 3.57 -12.89 6.05
N CYS A 60 3.00 -12.05 6.90
CA CYS A 60 1.57 -12.03 7.18
C CYS A 60 0.85 -10.78 6.66
N HIS A 61 -0.49 -10.88 6.59
CA HIS A 61 -1.46 -9.81 6.33
C HIS A 61 -1.51 -9.22 4.91
N MET A 62 -0.64 -9.65 3.99
CA MET A 62 -0.57 -9.09 2.63
C MET A 62 -1.83 -9.37 1.80
N ASP A 63 -2.56 -10.41 2.16
CA ASP A 63 -3.87 -10.80 1.63
C ASP A 63 -5.02 -9.90 2.11
N THR A 64 -4.82 -9.17 3.22
CA THR A 64 -5.82 -8.27 3.81
C THR A 64 -5.77 -6.86 3.21
N ILE A 65 -4.68 -6.50 2.53
CA ILE A 65 -4.46 -5.18 1.96
C ILE A 65 -5.25 -5.04 0.65
N ASP A 66 -5.95 -3.92 0.53
CA ASP A 66 -6.55 -3.50 -0.73
C ASP A 66 -5.49 -2.85 -1.63
N TRP A 67 -4.79 -3.69 -2.39
CA TRP A 67 -3.73 -3.24 -3.30
C TRP A 67 -4.26 -2.38 -4.46
N ARG A 68 -5.55 -2.51 -4.81
CA ARG A 68 -6.17 -1.70 -5.87
C ARG A 68 -6.44 -0.27 -5.42
N ASP A 69 -6.58 -0.04 -4.13
CA ASP A 69 -6.58 1.31 -3.56
C ASP A 69 -5.19 1.98 -3.72
N ILE A 70 -4.10 1.22 -3.58
CA ILE A 70 -2.72 1.75 -3.61
C ILE A 70 -2.19 1.90 -5.05
N VAL A 71 -2.34 0.87 -5.88
CA VAL A 71 -1.82 0.85 -7.26
C VAL A 71 -2.66 1.76 -8.14
N ARG A 72 -2.04 2.73 -8.81
CA ARG A 72 -2.73 3.68 -9.69
C ARG A 72 -3.05 3.08 -11.05
N ASP A 73 -2.13 2.29 -11.61
CA ASP A 73 -2.29 1.67 -12.92
C ASP A 73 -3.34 0.53 -12.87
N PRO A 74 -4.51 0.67 -13.54
CA PRO A 74 -5.53 -0.37 -13.53
C PRO A 74 -5.06 -1.65 -14.24
N GLY A 75 -4.14 -1.56 -15.20
CA GLY A 75 -3.57 -2.69 -15.94
C GLY A 75 -2.42 -3.40 -15.23
N ALA A 76 -1.89 -2.82 -14.14
CA ALA A 76 -0.76 -3.39 -13.43
C ALA A 76 -1.11 -4.73 -12.77
N GLU A 77 -0.12 -5.62 -12.78
CA GLU A 77 -0.21 -6.97 -12.25
C GLU A 77 -0.05 -6.96 -10.72
N ILE A 78 -0.99 -7.58 -10.00
CA ILE A 78 -0.95 -7.70 -8.54
C ILE A 78 -0.93 -9.19 -8.19
N VAL A 79 0.22 -9.67 -7.74
CA VAL A 79 0.44 -11.07 -7.36
C VAL A 79 0.74 -11.12 -5.87
N VAL A 80 -0.20 -11.65 -5.09
CA VAL A 80 -0.04 -11.86 -3.65
C VAL A 80 -0.53 -13.26 -3.31
N LYS A 81 0.40 -14.21 -3.11
CA LYS A 81 0.10 -15.61 -2.81
C LYS A 81 1.29 -16.31 -2.16
N ASP A 82 1.09 -17.53 -1.66
CA ASP A 82 2.16 -18.37 -1.09
C ASP A 82 3.01 -17.67 0.00
N ASN A 83 2.35 -16.90 0.86
CA ASN A 83 2.96 -16.24 2.02
C ASN A 83 2.57 -16.98 3.32
N GLY A 84 2.72 -16.33 4.49
CA GLY A 84 2.44 -16.92 5.79
C GLY A 84 1.01 -17.48 5.90
N ARG A 85 0.89 -18.70 6.42
CA ARG A 85 -0.38 -19.44 6.50
C ARG A 85 -1.12 -19.31 7.84
N SER A 86 -0.37 -19.11 8.92
CA SER A 86 -0.90 -19.05 10.29
C SER A 86 -0.64 -17.68 10.88
N CYS A 87 -1.38 -16.70 10.35
CA CYS A 87 -1.26 -15.30 10.73
C CYS A 87 -2.34 -14.91 11.73
N PRO A 88 -2.04 -14.02 12.69
CA PRO A 88 -3.06 -13.44 13.54
C PRO A 88 -4.06 -12.64 12.70
N PRO A 89 -5.32 -12.47 13.15
CA PRO A 89 -6.25 -11.56 12.50
C PRO A 89 -5.77 -10.11 12.63
N CYS A 90 -6.27 -9.24 11.77
CA CYS A 90 -6.14 -7.79 11.96
C CYS A 90 -6.85 -7.36 13.25
N HIS A 91 -6.36 -6.26 13.84
CA HIS A 91 -7.09 -5.60 14.91
C HIS A 91 -8.48 -5.14 14.44
N GLU A 92 -9.49 -5.17 15.32
CA GLU A 92 -10.90 -4.86 14.97
C GLU A 92 -11.07 -3.45 14.38
N VAL A 93 -10.31 -2.49 14.89
CA VAL A 93 -10.27 -1.09 14.40
C VAL A 93 -9.89 -1.00 12.91
N CYS A 94 -9.08 -1.94 12.42
CA CYS A 94 -8.63 -1.96 11.04
C CYS A 94 -9.68 -2.49 10.05
N LYS A 95 -10.85 -2.95 10.55
CA LYS A 95 -11.97 -3.44 9.73
C LYS A 95 -11.53 -4.43 8.65
N GLY A 96 -10.59 -5.31 9.01
CA GLY A 96 -10.07 -6.37 8.15
C GLY A 96 -8.97 -5.99 7.16
N ARG A 97 -8.40 -4.77 7.19
CA ARG A 97 -7.27 -4.38 6.32
C ARG A 97 -6.08 -3.86 7.13
N CYS A 98 -4.98 -4.60 7.19
CA CYS A 98 -3.85 -4.23 8.02
C CYS A 98 -2.49 -4.68 7.48
N TRP A 99 -1.46 -3.91 7.81
CA TRP A 99 -0.05 -4.22 7.58
C TRP A 99 0.55 -5.11 8.70
N GLY A 100 -0.17 -5.24 9.81
CA GLY A 100 0.24 -5.92 11.04
C GLY A 100 -0.94 -6.09 12.01
N PRO A 101 -0.74 -6.81 13.14
CA PRO A 101 -1.81 -7.13 14.08
C PRO A 101 -2.19 -5.95 15.01
N GLY A 102 -1.39 -4.88 15.05
CA GLY A 102 -1.63 -3.75 15.95
C GLY A 102 -2.75 -2.82 15.47
N PRO A 103 -3.43 -2.09 16.39
CA PRO A 103 -4.42 -1.07 16.03
C PRO A 103 -3.85 0.10 15.22
N GLU A 104 -2.54 0.31 15.25
CA GLU A 104 -1.82 1.34 14.50
C GLU A 104 -1.33 0.88 13.12
N ASP A 105 -1.43 -0.42 12.83
CA ASP A 105 -0.95 -1.00 11.58
C ASP A 105 -2.06 -1.10 10.51
N CYS A 106 -3.17 -0.37 10.66
CA CYS A 106 -4.28 -0.42 9.71
C CYS A 106 -3.88 0.17 8.34
N GLN A 107 -4.47 -0.36 7.27
CA GLN A 107 -4.42 0.31 5.97
C GLN A 107 -5.39 1.48 5.96
N THR A 108 -4.89 2.67 5.63
CA THR A 108 -5.72 3.83 5.34
C THR A 108 -6.09 3.82 3.86
N LEU A 109 -7.39 3.76 3.54
CA LEU A 109 -7.85 3.85 2.16
C LEU A 109 -7.79 5.29 1.67
N THR A 110 -7.39 5.48 0.43
CA THR A 110 -7.11 6.79 -0.17
C THR A 110 -7.89 7.06 -1.45
N LYS A 111 -8.26 6.02 -2.23
CA LYS A 111 -9.04 6.20 -3.47
C LYS A 111 -10.52 5.91 -3.26
N THR A 112 -10.83 4.86 -2.51
CA THR A 112 -12.18 4.27 -2.45
C THR A 112 -13.17 5.11 -1.63
N ILE A 113 -12.66 6.02 -0.78
CA ILE A 113 -13.47 6.87 0.10
C ILE A 113 -13.81 8.22 -0.56
N CYS A 114 -13.12 8.57 -1.65
CA CYS A 114 -13.26 9.90 -2.25
C CYS A 114 -14.59 10.10 -2.97
N ALA A 115 -15.10 11.34 -2.90
CA ALA A 115 -16.22 11.76 -3.73
C ALA A 115 -15.83 11.66 -5.23
N PRO A 116 -16.77 11.29 -6.13
CA PRO A 116 -16.47 11.05 -7.56
C PRO A 116 -15.77 12.20 -8.29
N GLN A 117 -16.02 13.45 -7.88
CA GLN A 117 -15.39 14.65 -8.43
C GLN A 117 -13.89 14.77 -8.15
N CYS A 118 -13.37 14.07 -7.14
CA CYS A 118 -11.97 14.17 -6.74
C CYS A 118 -11.03 13.32 -7.61
N ASN A 119 -11.55 12.62 -8.61
CA ASN A 119 -10.79 11.79 -9.53
C ASN A 119 -9.83 10.80 -8.81
N GLY A 120 -10.23 10.33 -7.62
CA GLY A 120 -9.46 9.38 -6.80
C GLY A 120 -8.44 9.99 -5.83
N HIS A 121 -8.33 11.32 -5.72
CA HIS A 121 -7.39 11.99 -4.82
C HIS A 121 -8.12 12.93 -3.84
N CYS A 122 -8.20 12.54 -2.58
CA CYS A 122 -8.86 13.34 -1.55
C CYS A 122 -8.14 13.25 -0.20
N PHE A 123 -8.35 14.26 0.65
CA PHE A 123 -7.96 14.25 2.07
C PHE A 123 -9.14 13.97 3.00
N GLY A 124 -10.32 13.71 2.43
CA GLY A 124 -11.53 13.31 3.15
C GLY A 124 -12.69 12.94 2.19
N PRO A 125 -13.80 12.42 2.71
CA PRO A 125 -14.89 11.86 1.89
C PRO A 125 -15.74 12.92 1.17
N ASP A 126 -15.70 14.18 1.61
CA ASP A 126 -16.63 15.18 1.12
C ASP A 126 -16.25 15.68 -0.30
N PRO A 127 -17.27 16.05 -1.12
CA PRO A 127 -17.13 16.75 -2.39
C PRO A 127 -16.10 17.87 -2.52
N ASN A 128 -15.81 18.57 -1.43
CA ASN A 128 -14.91 19.73 -1.36
C ASN A 128 -13.54 19.37 -0.78
N GLN A 129 -13.27 18.10 -0.48
CA GLN A 129 -12.04 17.60 0.12
C GLN A 129 -11.12 16.92 -0.90
N CYS A 130 -11.16 17.39 -2.15
CA CYS A 130 -10.29 16.91 -3.21
C CYS A 130 -8.87 17.49 -3.07
N CYS A 131 -7.87 16.72 -3.47
CA CYS A 131 -6.49 17.18 -3.55
C CYS A 131 -6.28 18.15 -4.71
N HIS A 132 -5.19 18.92 -4.63
CA HIS A 132 -4.75 19.76 -5.73
C HIS A 132 -4.35 18.91 -6.96
N ASP A 133 -4.52 19.45 -8.17
CA ASP A 133 -4.25 18.74 -9.43
C ASP A 133 -2.77 18.35 -9.62
N GLU A 134 -1.87 19.04 -8.94
CA GLU A 134 -0.41 18.76 -8.92
C GLU A 134 -0.04 17.60 -7.99
N CYS A 135 -0.98 17.11 -7.18
CA CYS A 135 -0.73 15.93 -6.37
C CYS A 135 -0.65 14.69 -7.27
N ALA A 136 0.44 13.95 -7.13
CA ALA A 136 0.57 12.64 -7.77
C ALA A 136 -0.42 11.63 -7.17
N GLY A 137 -0.76 11.83 -5.88
CA GLY A 137 -1.48 10.91 -5.01
C GLY A 137 -2.36 11.59 -3.96
N GLY A 138 -2.22 11.17 -2.71
CA GLY A 138 -2.91 11.78 -1.58
C GLY A 138 -2.35 13.15 -1.19
N CYS A 139 -3.09 13.84 -0.33
CA CYS A 139 -2.76 15.15 0.23
C CYS A 139 -3.29 15.29 1.66
N SER A 140 -2.85 16.33 2.38
CA SER A 140 -3.41 16.72 3.68
C SER A 140 -4.38 17.91 3.60
N GLY A 141 -4.62 18.44 2.40
CA GLY A 141 -5.40 19.65 2.17
C GLY A 141 -5.51 19.97 0.67
N PRO A 142 -6.24 21.05 0.33
CA PRO A 142 -6.57 21.36 -1.06
C PRO A 142 -5.45 22.11 -1.83
N GLN A 143 -4.34 22.48 -1.17
CA GLN A 143 -3.28 23.27 -1.80
C GLN A 143 -2.21 22.39 -2.45
N ASP A 144 -1.44 22.97 -3.38
CA ASP A 144 -0.30 22.32 -4.01
C ASP A 144 0.80 21.94 -3.00
N THR A 145 0.97 22.72 -1.94
CA THR A 145 1.89 22.43 -0.83
C THR A 145 1.43 21.31 0.08
N ASP A 146 0.18 20.87 -0.03
CA ASP A 146 -0.39 19.81 0.82
C ASP A 146 -0.20 18.40 0.23
N CYS A 147 0.40 18.29 -0.96
CA CYS A 147 0.59 17.02 -1.63
C CYS A 147 1.60 16.13 -0.88
N PHE A 148 1.29 14.83 -0.75
CA PHE A 148 2.25 13.85 -0.24
C PHE A 148 3.37 13.57 -1.23
N ALA A 149 3.09 13.73 -2.52
CA ALA A 149 4.07 13.76 -3.60
C ALA A 149 3.54 14.62 -4.75
N CYS A 150 4.44 15.36 -5.40
CA CYS A 150 4.16 16.11 -6.61
C CYS A 150 4.20 15.20 -7.84
N ARG A 151 3.35 15.52 -8.82
CA ARG A 151 3.30 14.92 -10.16
C ARG A 151 4.65 15.02 -10.88
#